data_AF-A0A2X2K078-F1
#
_entry.id   AF-A0A2X2K078-F1
#
_cell.length_a   1.000
_cell.length_b   1.000
_cell.length_c   1.000
_cell.angle_alpha   90.00
_cell.angle_beta   90.00
_cell.angle_gamma   90.00
#
_symmetry.space_group_name_H-M   'P 1'
#
loop_
_entity.id
_entity.type
_entity.pdbx_description
1 polymer ?
#
loop_
_entity_poly.entity_id
_entity_poly.type
_entity_poly.pdbx_seq_one_letter_code
_entity_poly.pdbx_strand_id
1 'polypeptide(L)'
;MVFDSKGGFYFTDFRGYSTNPLGGVYYVTPDFKTVTPIIQNISVANGIALSTDEKVLWVTETTANRLHRIALEDDGCDDTTIWSYHTVLFYRS
;
A
#
# COMPACT_ATOMS: atom_id res chain seq x y z
N MET A 1 -1.80 8.69 -3.67
CA MET A 1 -0.47 8.89 -3.02
C MET A 1 -0.69 9.57 -1.69
N VAL A 2 0.07 9.20 -0.67
CA VAL A 2 0.01 9.78 0.69
C VAL A 2 1.42 9.86 1.27
N PHE A 3 1.76 10.98 1.91
CA PHE A 3 3.07 11.20 2.55
C PHE A 3 3.03 10.73 4.01
N ASP A 4 4.17 10.25 4.50
CA ASP A 4 4.40 10.04 5.92
C ASP A 4 5.08 11.27 6.56
N SER A 5 5.19 11.24 7.88
CA SER A 5 5.77 12.29 8.71
C SER A 5 7.28 12.45 8.51
N LYS A 6 7.96 11.44 7.96
CA LYS A 6 9.40 11.43 7.67
C LYS A 6 9.71 12.07 6.30
N GLY A 7 8.69 12.35 5.49
CA GLY A 7 8.81 12.93 4.15
C GLY A 7 8.90 11.88 3.03
N GLY A 8 8.76 10.60 3.36
CA GLY A 8 8.55 9.52 2.40
C GLY A 8 7.11 9.50 1.93
N PHE A 9 6.79 8.66 0.96
CA PHE A 9 5.41 8.52 0.51
C PHE A 9 5.06 7.15 -0.02
N TYR A 10 3.79 6.80 0.14
CA TYR A 10 3.18 5.62 -0.43
C TYR A 10 2.39 5.99 -1.68
N PHE A 11 2.47 5.16 -2.71
CA PHE A 11 1.67 5.33 -3.92
C PHE A 11 1.13 4.01 -4.46
N THR A 12 0.05 4.13 -5.20
CA THR A 12 -0.61 3.04 -5.91
C THR A 12 -0.21 3.07 -7.37
N ASP A 13 0.01 1.89 -7.92
CA ASP A 13 0.27 1.68 -9.32
C ASP A 13 -1.00 1.12 -9.99
N PHE A 14 -1.65 1.97 -10.79
CA PHE A 14 -2.94 1.69 -11.42
C PHE A 14 -2.73 0.85 -12.69
N ARG A 15 -2.50 -0.45 -12.54
CA ARG A 15 -2.31 -1.39 -13.65
C ARG A 15 -3.05 -2.71 -13.45
N GLY A 16 -3.21 -3.43 -14.55
CA GLY A 16 -3.86 -4.74 -14.59
C GLY A 16 -5.38 -4.70 -14.56
N TYR A 17 -5.98 -5.85 -14.26
CA TYR A 17 -7.42 -6.10 -14.12
C TYR A 17 -7.62 -7.36 -13.28
N SER A 18 -8.87 -7.70 -12.91
CA SER A 18 -9.16 -8.76 -11.92
C SER A 18 -8.55 -10.14 -12.21
N THR A 19 -8.36 -10.50 -13.49
CA THR A 19 -7.78 -11.78 -13.92
C THR A 19 -6.27 -11.71 -14.22
N ASN A 20 -5.69 -10.50 -14.22
CA ASN A 20 -4.26 -10.27 -14.44
C ASN A 20 -3.81 -9.07 -13.60
N PRO A 21 -3.61 -9.26 -12.28
CA PRO A 21 -3.29 -8.16 -11.38
C PRO A 21 -1.82 -7.76 -11.54
N LEU A 22 -1.58 -6.61 -12.16
CA LEU A 22 -0.23 -6.09 -12.45
C LEU A 22 0.12 -4.84 -11.63
N GLY A 23 -0.84 -4.30 -10.88
CA GLY A 23 -0.64 -3.14 -10.02
C GLY A 23 -0.05 -3.53 -8.68
N GLY A 24 0.18 -2.52 -7.86
CA GLY A 24 0.76 -2.69 -6.54
C GLY A 24 0.74 -1.40 -5.73
N VAL A 25 1.31 -1.50 -4.54
CA VAL A 25 1.53 -0.39 -3.61
C VAL A 25 2.99 -0.37 -3.28
N TYR A 26 3.57 0.82 -3.34
CA TYR A 26 4.99 1.03 -3.20
C TYR A 26 5.23 2.18 -2.23
N TYR A 27 6.35 2.12 -1.53
CA TYR A 27 6.86 3.20 -0.70
C TYR A 27 8.11 3.78 -1.33
N VAL A 28 8.27 5.09 -1.24
CA VAL A 28 9.45 5.83 -1.67
C VAL A 28 10.07 6.48 -0.43
N THR A 29 11.37 6.26 -0.23
CA THR A 29 12.12 6.85 0.88
C THR A 29 12.14 8.38 0.79
N PRO A 30 12.32 9.11 1.92
CA PRO A 30 12.33 10.57 1.93
C PRO A 30 13.43 11.21 1.06
N ASP A 31 14.49 10.46 0.75
CA ASP A 31 15.57 10.89 -0.16
C ASP A 31 15.27 10.59 -1.64
N PHE A 32 14.12 9.96 -1.92
CA PHE A 32 13.61 9.58 -3.24
C PHE A 32 14.49 8.60 -4.02
N LYS A 33 15.41 7.90 -3.36
CA LYS A 33 16.35 6.98 -4.03
C LYS A 33 15.87 5.54 -4.06
N THR A 34 15.09 5.13 -3.07
CA THR A 34 14.65 3.74 -2.93
C THR A 34 13.15 3.64 -3.09
N VAL A 35 12.72 2.68 -3.90
CA VAL A 35 11.31 2.32 -4.08
C VAL A 35 11.13 0.88 -3.63
N THR A 36 10.34 0.67 -2.58
CA THR A 36 10.11 -0.65 -1.98
C THR A 36 8.68 -1.11 -2.24
N PRO A 37 8.45 -2.31 -2.80
CA PRO A 37 7.12 -2.86 -2.91
C PRO A 37 6.55 -3.21 -1.53
N ILE A 38 5.35 -2.72 -1.23
CA ILE A 38 4.59 -3.04 0.00
C ILE A 38 3.66 -4.21 -0.26
N ILE A 39 2.87 -4.12 -1.33
CA ILE A 39 2.05 -5.22 -1.85
C ILE A 39 2.14 -5.23 -3.38
N GLN A 40 2.25 -6.43 -3.94
CA GLN A 40 2.24 -6.67 -5.38
C GLN A 40 0.99 -7.47 -5.77
N ASN A 41 0.71 -7.53 -7.07
CA ASN A 41 -0.40 -8.30 -7.64
C ASN A 41 -1.77 -7.81 -7.12
N ILE A 42 -1.96 -6.50 -7.08
CA ILE A 42 -3.25 -5.85 -6.84
C ILE A 42 -3.85 -5.41 -8.18
N SER A 43 -5.12 -5.74 -8.43
CA SER A 43 -5.81 -5.34 -9.66
C SER A 43 -6.36 -3.91 -9.58
N VAL A 44 -5.80 -2.99 -10.37
CA VAL A 44 -6.29 -1.61 -10.44
C VAL A 44 -6.29 -0.94 -9.05
N ALA A 45 -5.10 -0.92 -8.42
CA ALA A 45 -4.85 -0.21 -7.17
C ALA A 45 -5.11 1.29 -7.38
N ASN A 46 -5.97 1.91 -6.56
CA ASN A 46 -6.48 3.25 -6.84
C ASN A 46 -6.34 4.20 -5.64
N GLY A 47 -7.19 4.04 -4.64
CA GLY A 47 -7.17 4.87 -3.44
C GLY A 47 -6.14 4.38 -2.45
N ILE A 48 -5.49 5.32 -1.75
CA ILE A 48 -4.54 5.03 -0.69
C ILE A 48 -4.65 6.09 0.42
N ALA A 49 -4.62 5.63 1.67
CA ALA A 49 -4.63 6.50 2.85
C ALA A 49 -3.78 5.89 3.97
N LEU A 50 -3.06 6.75 4.70
CA LEU A 50 -2.26 6.39 5.86
C LEU A 50 -3.03 6.80 7.12
N SER A 51 -3.04 5.95 8.14
CA SER A 51 -3.61 6.32 9.45
C SER A 51 -2.81 7.45 10.09
N THR A 52 -3.45 8.20 10.99
CA THR A 52 -2.82 9.37 11.65
C THR A 52 -1.62 9.00 12.52
N ASP A 53 -1.56 7.75 13.00
CA ASP A 53 -0.44 7.20 13.76
C ASP A 53 0.59 6.48 12.87
N GLU A 54 0.37 6.47 11.56
CA GLU A 54 1.24 5.86 10.52
C GLU A 54 1.45 4.35 10.66
N LYS A 55 0.57 3.66 11.40
CA LYS A 55 0.64 2.20 11.62
C LYS A 55 -0.24 1.38 10.70
N VAL A 56 -1.11 2.02 9.92
CA VAL A 56 -2.05 1.34 9.03
C VAL A 56 -2.13 2.03 7.68
N LEU A 57 -1.90 1.26 6.62
CA LEU A 57 -2.12 1.71 5.24
C LEU A 57 -3.41 1.08 4.70
N TRP A 58 -4.31 1.92 4.18
CA TRP A 58 -5.56 1.53 3.55
C TRP A 58 -5.43 1.66 2.03
N VAL A 59 -5.81 0.62 1.29
CA VAL A 59 -5.66 0.59 -0.17
C VAL A 59 -6.91 0.03 -0.82
N THR A 60 -7.46 0.70 -1.82
CA THR A 60 -8.59 0.17 -2.60
C THR A 60 -8.11 -0.59 -3.84
N GLU A 61 -8.71 -1.74 -4.07
CA GLU A 61 -8.53 -2.56 -5.27
C GLU A 61 -9.81 -2.54 -6.10
N THR A 62 -9.82 -1.70 -7.13
CA THR A 62 -11.04 -1.30 -7.84
C THR A 62 -11.75 -2.49 -8.48
N THR A 63 -11.03 -3.30 -9.27
CA THR A 63 -11.66 -4.36 -10.05
C THR A 63 -11.96 -5.62 -9.26
N ALA A 64 -11.50 -5.70 -8.01
CA ALA A 64 -11.80 -6.81 -7.12
C ALA A 64 -12.82 -6.46 -6.02
N ASN A 65 -13.28 -5.20 -5.96
CA ASN A 65 -14.16 -4.70 -4.89
C ASN A 65 -13.62 -4.99 -3.48
N ARG A 66 -12.31 -4.79 -3.28
CA ARG A 66 -11.62 -5.03 -2.00
C ARG A 66 -11.04 -3.76 -1.41
N LEU A 67 -11.09 -3.68 -0.08
CA LEU A 67 -10.31 -2.75 0.71
C LEU A 67 -9.26 -3.55 1.48
N HIS A 68 -8.00 -3.18 1.29
CA HIS A 68 -6.87 -3.76 2.00
C HIS A 68 -6.52 -2.90 3.20
N ARG A 69 -6.26 -3.55 4.33
CA ARG A 69 -5.75 -2.94 5.56
C ARG A 69 -4.40 -3.57 5.87
N ILE A 70 -3.34 -2.78 5.79
CA ILE A 70 -1.97 -3.26 5.90
C ILE A 70 -1.42 -2.73 7.22
N ALA A 71 -0.97 -3.62 8.09
CA ALA A 71 -0.27 -3.20 9.30
C ALA A 71 1.16 -2.80 8.91
N LEU A 72 1.54 -1.60 9.29
CA LEU A 72 2.90 -1.09 9.13
C LEU A 72 3.63 -1.36 10.45
N GLU A 73 4.73 -2.10 10.39
CA GLU A 73 5.57 -2.35 11.55
C GLU A 73 6.58 -1.20 11.69
N ASP A 74 6.81 -0.71 12.91
CA ASP A 74 7.85 0.27 13.20
C ASP A 74 9.22 -0.40 13.02
N ASP A 75 9.81 -0.25 11.85
CA ASP A 75 11.16 -0.64 11.53
C ASP A 75 12.14 0.38 12.12
N GLY A 76 12.44 0.19 13.40
CA GLY A 76 13.44 0.96 14.16
C GLY A 76 14.89 0.89 13.64
N CYS A 77 15.14 0.41 12.42
CA CYS A 77 16.46 0.39 11.80
C CYS A 77 16.35 0.24 10.27
N ASP A 78 17.20 0.97 9.56
CA ASP A 78 17.38 1.04 8.10
C ASP A 78 16.93 -0.19 7.28
N ASP A 79 16.02 0.09 6.35
CA ASP A 79 15.92 -0.46 4.99
C ASP A 79 15.39 -1.90 4.77
N THR A 80 14.74 -2.56 5.73
CA THR A 80 13.93 -3.76 5.41
C THR A 80 12.77 -3.99 6.37
N THR A 81 11.62 -3.40 6.09
CA THR A 81 10.37 -3.68 6.81
C THR A 81 9.72 -4.97 6.31
N ILE A 82 9.27 -5.82 7.23
CA ILE A 82 8.36 -6.93 6.93
C ILE A 82 6.94 -6.42 7.11
N TRP A 83 6.17 -6.34 6.02
CA TRP A 83 4.78 -5.90 6.07
C TRP A 83 3.85 -7.09 6.26
N SER A 84 3.12 -7.14 7.38
CA SER A 84 2.03 -8.10 7.54
C SER A 84 0.73 -7.51 6.99
N TYR A 85 0.26 -8.08 5.88
CA TYR A 85 -1.02 -7.68 5.27
C TYR A 85 -2.12 -8.66 5.69
N HIS A 86 -3.24 -8.12 6.16
CA HIS A 86 -4.47 -8.88 6.37
C HIS A 86 -5.56 -8.21 5.54
N THR A 87 -6.05 -8.87 4.50
CA THR A 87 -7.22 -8.36 3.76
C THR A 87 -8.44 -8.50 4.67
N VAL A 88 -8.94 -7.38 5.18
CA VAL A 88 -10.17 -7.34 5.97
C VAL A 88 -11.07 -6.26 5.40
N LEU A 89 -12.03 -6.67 4.56
CA LEU A 89 -13.39 -6.14 4.34
C LEU A 89 -13.84 -6.45 2.91
N PHE A 90 -14.86 -7.30 2.77
CA PHE A 90 -15.65 -7.42 1.56
C PHE A 90 -16.81 -6.43 1.68
N TYR A 91 -16.82 -5.40 0.83
CA TYR A 91 -18.02 -4.58 0.69
C TYR A 91 -18.99 -5.36 -0.21
N ARG A 92 -19.97 -6.05 0.39
CA ARG A 92 -21.13 -6.57 -0.36
C ARG A 92 -22.19 -5.46 -0.36
N SER A 93 -22.48 -4.92 -1.55
CA SER A 93 -23.66 -4.10 -1.81
C SER A 93 -24.95 -4.88 -1.57
#